data_AF-A0A3C0TU62-F1
#
_entry.id   AF-A0A3C0TU62-F1
#
_cell.length_a   1.000
_cell.length_b   1.000
_cell.length_c   1.000
_cell.angle_alpha   90.00
_cell.angle_beta   90.00
_cell.angle_gamma   90.00
#
_symmetry.space_group_name_H-M   'P 1'
#
loop_
_entity.id
_entity.type
_entity.pdbx_description
1 polymer ?
#
loop_
_entity_poly.entity_id
_entity_poly.type
_entity_poly.pdbx_seq_one_letter_code
_entity_poly.pdbx_strand_id
1 'polypeptide(L)'
;MTCWRNSCDYRFILICLTFLALNAPLSLQAQAPVPLQPAPLAPPAQNAPPPLQTPEDAIVTGTLKEPDISGVGLLDETNGGFGRQTWRGADGGLVAQLVPQIPSSTPSASLQELTRRLMLSDAEPPAGLPGGVSFLALRVEKLLQAGQVELAGRLANLAGANTKDERLQRARAEIALVQGETNSACAHAAANIRESSDAFWLKLTGFCQALKGDEAAAQLSAELAAEQDADDAGYQALLTALLHKTGNLRGKAIRPDILKLAMIRSAELPIPDSLFQNASAVTLQMAAQMPQLSPEARLAVAERA
;
A
#
# COMPACT_ATOMS: atom_id res chain seq x y z
N MET A 1 40.26 -33.98 -32.27
CA MET A 1 41.37 -33.83 -31.31
C MET A 1 40.97 -32.68 -30.39
N THR A 2 40.67 -32.76 -29.10
CA THR A 2 40.84 -33.71 -27.98
C THR A 2 39.93 -33.12 -26.89
N CYS A 3 38.81 -33.74 -26.49
CA CYS A 3 38.62 -34.62 -25.32
C CYS A 3 39.26 -34.14 -23.99
N TRP A 4 38.45 -34.15 -22.92
CA TRP A 4 38.71 -34.31 -21.46
C TRP A 4 37.62 -33.49 -20.72
N ARG A 5 36.47 -34.01 -20.28
CA ARG A 5 36.17 -35.09 -19.31
C ARG A 5 36.94 -34.92 -18.00
N ASN A 6 36.25 -34.48 -16.96
CA ASN A 6 36.57 -34.87 -15.58
C ASN A 6 35.28 -34.98 -14.75
N SER A 7 34.84 -36.23 -14.65
CA SER A 7 34.03 -36.75 -13.57
C SER A 7 34.99 -37.20 -12.45
N CYS A 8 34.76 -36.78 -11.21
CA CYS A 8 35.26 -37.45 -10.01
C CYS A 8 34.12 -37.42 -8.99
N ASP A 9 33.34 -38.49 -8.93
CA ASP A 9 33.52 -39.68 -8.09
C ASP A 9 33.09 -39.47 -6.64
N TYR A 10 31.83 -39.85 -6.44
CA TYR A 10 31.21 -40.25 -5.18
C TYR A 10 31.92 -41.50 -4.65
N ARG A 11 32.64 -41.39 -3.54
CA ARG A 11 33.08 -42.55 -2.76
C ARG A 11 32.99 -42.28 -1.27
N PHE A 12 31.99 -42.93 -0.66
CA PHE A 12 32.09 -43.67 0.60
C PHE A 12 32.93 -43.06 1.72
N ILE A 13 32.27 -42.39 2.67
CA ILE A 13 32.74 -42.30 4.06
C ILE A 13 31.57 -42.70 4.97
N LEU A 14 31.58 -43.97 5.34
CA LEU A 14 30.82 -44.57 6.43
C LEU A 14 31.54 -44.21 7.73
N ILE A 15 30.96 -43.34 8.58
CA ILE A 15 31.47 -43.14 9.95
C ILE A 15 30.30 -43.10 10.95
N CYS A 16 30.20 -44.21 11.67
CA CYS A 16 29.83 -44.37 13.08
C CYS A 16 28.75 -43.45 13.67
N LEU A 17 27.51 -43.97 13.67
CA LEU A 17 26.49 -43.66 14.66
C LEU A 17 26.91 -44.21 16.04
N THR A 18 27.43 -43.36 16.91
CA THR A 18 27.52 -43.64 18.35
C THR A 18 26.37 -42.95 19.07
N PHE A 19 25.32 -43.72 19.34
CA PHE A 19 24.25 -43.38 20.28
C PHE A 19 24.81 -43.42 21.71
N LEU A 20 24.95 -42.26 22.36
CA LEU A 20 25.14 -42.15 23.80
C LEU A 20 23.77 -41.87 24.43
N ALA A 21 23.09 -42.94 24.84
CA ALA A 21 21.88 -42.87 25.64
C ALA A 21 22.26 -42.52 27.09
N LEU A 22 22.00 -41.27 27.51
CA LEU A 22 21.99 -40.91 28.93
C LEU A 22 20.70 -41.45 29.57
N ASN A 23 20.81 -42.58 30.27
CA ASN A 23 19.79 -43.08 31.18
C ASN A 23 19.87 -42.29 32.50
N ALA A 24 18.93 -41.37 32.72
CA ALA A 24 18.67 -40.79 34.04
C ALA A 24 17.49 -41.55 34.69
N PRO A 25 17.63 -42.13 35.89
CA PRO A 25 16.50 -42.73 36.59
C PRO A 25 15.61 -41.63 37.17
N LEU A 26 14.37 -41.55 36.68
CA LEU A 26 13.29 -40.80 37.34
C LEU A 26 12.84 -41.59 38.57
N SER A 27 13.31 -41.19 39.74
CA SER A 27 12.77 -41.65 41.03
C SER A 27 11.40 -41.02 41.26
N LEU A 28 10.34 -41.80 41.05
CA LEU A 28 8.97 -41.41 41.42
C LEU A 28 8.80 -41.62 42.94
N GLN A 29 8.95 -40.56 43.74
CA GLN A 29 8.52 -40.59 45.14
C GLN A 29 7.00 -40.40 45.21
N ALA A 30 6.28 -41.48 45.50
CA ALA A 30 4.88 -41.40 45.88
C ALA A 30 4.76 -40.67 47.23
N GLN A 31 4.17 -39.47 47.23
CA GLN A 31 3.82 -38.76 48.45
C GLN A 31 2.55 -39.38 49.06
N ALA A 32 2.64 -39.80 50.32
CA ALA A 32 1.50 -40.32 51.07
C ALA A 32 0.44 -39.22 51.31
N PRO A 33 -0.86 -39.58 51.41
CA PRO A 33 -1.92 -38.59 51.59
C PRO A 33 -1.84 -37.93 52.97
N VAL A 34 -1.93 -36.59 52.98
CA VAL A 34 -1.96 -35.75 54.18
C VAL A 34 -3.36 -35.83 54.81
N PRO A 35 -3.50 -36.13 56.11
CA PRO A 35 -4.80 -36.10 56.78
C PRO A 35 -5.29 -34.66 56.99
N LEU A 36 -6.56 -34.40 56.67
CA LEU A 36 -7.21 -33.11 56.90
C LEU A 36 -7.52 -32.92 58.39
N GLN A 37 -6.88 -31.94 59.01
CA GLN A 37 -7.26 -31.45 60.34
C GLN A 37 -8.23 -30.25 60.22
N PRO A 38 -9.30 -30.18 61.03
CA PRO A 38 -10.17 -29.00 61.06
C PRO A 38 -9.48 -27.83 61.77
N ALA A 39 -9.60 -26.62 61.20
CA ALA A 39 -9.09 -25.39 61.78
C ALA A 39 -9.93 -24.91 62.99
N PRO A 40 -9.35 -24.24 64.00
CA PRO A 40 -10.09 -23.68 65.12
C PRO A 40 -10.87 -22.42 64.69
N LEU A 41 -12.08 -22.25 65.25
CA LEU A 41 -12.91 -21.07 65.04
C LEU A 41 -12.33 -19.85 65.78
N ALA A 42 -12.03 -18.77 65.05
CA ALA A 42 -11.63 -17.49 65.62
C ALA A 42 -12.86 -16.68 66.10
N PRO A 43 -12.75 -15.89 67.19
CA PRO A 43 -13.85 -15.06 67.69
C PRO A 43 -14.10 -13.81 66.81
N PRO A 44 -15.31 -13.22 66.85
CA PRO A 44 -15.68 -12.13 65.96
C PRO A 44 -14.96 -10.83 66.31
N ALA A 45 -14.30 -10.22 65.33
CA ALA A 45 -13.68 -8.90 65.46
C ALA A 45 -14.75 -7.80 65.48
N GLN A 46 -14.82 -7.08 66.60
CA GLN A 46 -15.50 -5.79 66.72
C GLN A 46 -14.53 -4.72 66.23
N ASN A 47 -14.69 -4.20 65.01
CA ASN A 47 -14.20 -2.89 64.56
C ASN A 47 -14.88 -2.53 63.23
N ALA A 48 -15.74 -1.51 63.24
CA ALA A 48 -16.34 -0.96 62.04
C ALA A 48 -15.33 -0.06 61.30
N PRO A 49 -15.20 -0.14 59.96
CA PRO A 49 -14.35 0.77 59.19
C PRO A 49 -14.94 2.19 59.15
N PRO A 50 -14.11 3.25 59.08
CA PRO A 50 -14.58 4.62 58.86
C PRO A 50 -15.22 4.76 57.45
N PRO A 51 -16.12 5.73 57.25
CA PRO A 51 -16.82 5.91 55.99
C PRO A 51 -15.85 6.23 54.84
N LEU A 52 -16.08 5.59 53.69
CA LEU A 52 -15.32 5.71 52.46
C LEU A 52 -15.29 7.16 51.98
N GLN A 53 -14.09 7.76 51.95
CA GLN A 53 -13.85 8.97 51.18
C GLN A 53 -13.78 8.57 49.70
N THR A 54 -14.72 9.06 48.90
CA THR A 54 -14.65 8.95 47.44
C THR A 54 -13.41 9.68 46.94
N PRO A 55 -12.49 9.00 46.21
CA PRO A 55 -11.46 9.71 45.47
C PRO A 55 -12.17 10.57 44.42
N GLU A 56 -11.88 11.86 44.37
CA GLU A 56 -12.16 12.65 43.18
C GLU A 56 -11.42 11.98 42.02
N ASP A 57 -12.17 11.48 41.04
CA ASP A 57 -11.62 10.96 39.80
C ASP A 57 -10.85 12.09 39.09
N ALA A 58 -9.56 12.16 39.37
CA ALA A 58 -8.63 12.86 38.50
C ALA A 58 -8.70 12.16 37.14
N ILE A 59 -9.45 12.75 36.21
CA ILE A 59 -9.46 12.34 34.81
C ILE A 59 -8.05 12.57 34.28
N VAL A 60 -7.23 11.53 34.36
CA VAL A 60 -5.93 11.47 33.68
C VAL A 60 -6.25 11.37 32.20
N THR A 61 -6.28 12.52 31.54
CA THR A 61 -6.26 12.59 30.08
C THR A 61 -4.86 12.20 29.62
N GLY A 62 -4.59 10.90 29.63
CA GLY A 62 -3.51 10.36 28.81
C GLY A 62 -3.82 10.76 27.37
N THR A 63 -2.89 11.43 26.70
CA THR A 63 -2.95 11.64 25.26
C THR A 63 -3.15 10.27 24.62
N LEU A 64 -4.35 10.01 24.08
CA LEU A 64 -4.59 8.79 23.33
C LEU A 64 -3.61 8.77 22.18
N LYS A 65 -2.69 7.81 22.21
CA LYS A 65 -1.81 7.53 21.09
C LYS A 65 -2.70 7.25 19.89
N GLU A 66 -2.50 7.98 18.81
CA GLU A 66 -3.26 7.81 17.58
C GLU A 66 -3.22 6.32 17.19
N PRO A 67 -4.38 5.70 16.86
CA PRO A 67 -4.42 4.30 16.52
C PRO A 67 -3.40 3.99 15.41
N ASP A 68 -2.55 2.98 15.62
CA ASP A 68 -1.60 2.56 14.59
C ASP A 68 -2.37 1.85 13.47
N ILE A 69 -2.79 2.63 12.49
CA ILE A 69 -3.51 2.18 11.31
C ILE A 69 -2.59 1.50 10.28
N SER A 70 -1.27 1.45 10.53
CA SER A 70 -0.30 0.99 9.54
C SER A 70 -0.52 -0.48 9.16
N GLY A 71 -1.00 -1.30 10.10
CA GLY A 71 -1.21 -2.74 9.95
C GLY A 71 -2.60 -3.18 9.45
N VAL A 72 -3.58 -2.28 9.38
CA VAL A 72 -4.98 -2.64 9.08
C VAL A 72 -5.12 -3.33 7.72
N GLY A 73 -6.05 -4.28 7.61
CA GLY A 73 -6.30 -5.02 6.36
C GLY A 73 -7.76 -5.32 6.11
N LEU A 74 -8.06 -5.78 4.89
CA LEU A 74 -9.38 -6.26 4.49
C LEU A 74 -9.54 -7.78 4.68
N LEU A 75 -8.42 -8.50 4.82
CA LEU A 75 -8.38 -9.95 5.03
C LEU A 75 -7.74 -10.30 6.36
N ASP A 76 -8.20 -11.37 6.98
CA ASP A 76 -7.63 -12.00 8.17
C ASP A 76 -7.61 -13.53 7.98
N GLU A 77 -7.10 -14.28 8.96
CA GLU A 77 -7.01 -15.74 8.86
C GLU A 77 -8.36 -16.44 8.63
N THR A 78 -9.49 -15.81 9.00
CA THR A 78 -10.82 -16.39 8.87
C THR A 78 -11.40 -16.26 7.46
N ASN A 79 -10.89 -15.32 6.65
CA ASN A 79 -11.40 -15.03 5.30
C ASN A 79 -10.31 -15.11 4.21
N GLY A 80 -9.19 -15.78 4.50
CA GLY A 80 -8.14 -16.08 3.53
C GLY A 80 -6.94 -15.13 3.56
N GLY A 81 -6.86 -14.21 4.52
CA GLY A 81 -5.66 -13.47 4.84
C GLY A 81 -4.56 -14.34 5.45
N PHE A 82 -3.35 -13.80 5.50
CA PHE A 82 -2.25 -14.37 6.25
C PHE A 82 -2.31 -13.95 7.72
N GLY A 83 -1.60 -14.66 8.59
CA GLY A 83 -1.59 -14.36 10.01
C GLY A 83 -0.98 -13.01 10.33
N ARG A 84 -1.39 -12.40 11.45
CA ARG A 84 -0.95 -11.04 11.82
C ARG A 84 0.58 -10.90 11.94
N GLN A 85 1.27 -12.01 12.13
CA GLN A 85 2.72 -12.10 12.31
C GLN A 85 3.48 -12.42 11.02
N THR A 86 2.85 -12.30 9.85
CA THR A 86 3.44 -12.63 8.53
C THR A 86 4.74 -11.87 8.26
N TRP A 87 4.87 -10.63 8.74
CA TRP A 87 6.06 -9.80 8.56
C TRP A 87 7.07 -9.92 9.71
N ARG A 88 6.83 -10.80 10.68
CA ARG A 88 7.73 -10.98 11.83
C ARG A 88 9.11 -11.45 11.36
N GLY A 89 10.14 -10.69 11.72
CA GLY A 89 11.52 -10.97 11.34
C GLY A 89 11.91 -10.45 9.96
N ALA A 90 11.00 -9.84 9.21
CA ALA A 90 11.34 -9.11 8.00
C ALA A 90 11.92 -7.73 8.33
N ASP A 91 12.95 -7.34 7.60
CA ASP A 91 13.53 -5.99 7.68
C ASP A 91 12.62 -4.98 6.95
N GLY A 92 12.13 -3.97 7.67
CA GLY A 92 11.20 -2.98 7.14
C GLY A 92 11.80 -2.12 6.03
N GLY A 93 13.10 -1.84 6.06
CA GLY A 93 13.81 -1.16 4.98
C GLY A 93 13.78 -1.98 3.69
N LEU A 94 14.09 -3.27 3.79
CA LEU A 94 14.03 -4.21 2.68
C LEU A 94 12.60 -4.38 2.16
N VAL A 95 11.60 -4.48 3.04
CA VAL A 95 10.19 -4.54 2.62
C VAL A 95 9.78 -3.28 1.86
N ALA A 96 10.12 -2.10 2.38
CA ALA A 96 9.85 -0.82 1.71
C ALA A 96 10.52 -0.72 0.34
N GLN A 97 11.68 -1.36 0.17
CA GLN A 97 12.38 -1.41 -1.11
C GLN A 97 11.79 -2.46 -2.09
N LEU A 98 11.41 -3.64 -1.60
CA LEU A 98 11.03 -4.77 -2.44
C LEU A 98 9.55 -4.79 -2.82
N VAL A 99 8.65 -4.33 -1.95
CA VAL A 99 7.19 -4.33 -2.25
C VAL A 99 6.90 -3.55 -3.54
N PRO A 100 7.44 -2.34 -3.77
CA PRO A 100 7.25 -1.62 -5.03
C PRO A 100 7.82 -2.35 -6.26
N GLN A 101 8.81 -3.23 -6.08
CA GLN A 101 9.46 -3.98 -7.16
C GLN A 101 8.74 -5.28 -7.52
N ILE A 102 7.77 -5.73 -6.71
CA ILE A 102 6.94 -6.87 -7.09
C ILE A 102 6.31 -6.53 -8.45
N PRO A 103 6.38 -7.40 -9.47
CA PRO A 103 5.75 -7.14 -10.75
C PRO A 103 4.24 -6.85 -10.59
N SER A 104 3.72 -5.85 -11.29
CA SER A 104 2.28 -5.53 -11.26
C SER A 104 1.45 -6.47 -12.13
N SER A 105 2.07 -7.07 -13.14
CA SER A 105 1.51 -8.15 -13.93
C SER A 105 2.46 -9.35 -13.93
N THR A 106 1.90 -10.55 -13.87
CA THR A 106 2.65 -11.81 -13.96
C THR A 106 1.75 -12.86 -14.63
N PRO A 107 2.27 -13.73 -15.50
CA PRO A 107 1.46 -14.77 -16.13
C PRO A 107 0.96 -15.83 -15.15
N SER A 108 1.50 -15.87 -13.92
CA SER A 108 1.07 -16.83 -12.89
C SER A 108 -0.09 -16.29 -12.04
N ALA A 109 -1.28 -16.82 -12.27
CA ALA A 109 -2.48 -16.48 -11.49
C ALA A 109 -2.29 -16.74 -9.98
N SER A 110 -1.56 -17.81 -9.61
CA SER A 110 -1.28 -18.13 -8.21
C SER A 110 -0.38 -17.08 -7.55
N LEU A 111 0.60 -16.54 -8.27
CA LEU A 111 1.45 -15.47 -7.73
C LEU A 111 0.69 -14.15 -7.61
N GLN A 112 -0.17 -13.82 -8.59
CA GLN A 112 -1.05 -12.64 -8.48
C GLN A 112 -1.94 -12.73 -7.24
N GLU A 113 -2.57 -13.88 -7.04
CA GLU A 113 -3.46 -14.12 -5.90
C GLU A 113 -2.70 -14.08 -4.56
N LEU A 114 -1.49 -14.64 -4.52
CA LEU A 114 -0.63 -14.58 -3.34
C LEU A 114 -0.26 -13.13 -2.99
N THR A 115 0.18 -12.35 -3.98
CA THR A 115 0.53 -10.93 -3.80
C THR A 115 -0.69 -10.13 -3.34
N ARG A 116 -1.85 -10.33 -3.98
CA ARG A 116 -3.10 -9.68 -3.59
C ARG A 116 -3.44 -9.97 -2.13
N ARG A 117 -3.47 -11.25 -1.74
CA ARG A 117 -3.77 -11.64 -0.36
C ARG A 117 -2.77 -11.04 0.63
N LEU A 118 -1.49 -10.99 0.27
CA LEU A 118 -0.43 -10.45 1.13
C LEU A 118 -0.62 -8.96 1.37
N MET A 119 -0.94 -8.19 0.33
CA MET A 119 -1.18 -6.75 0.46
C MET A 119 -2.49 -6.43 1.21
N LEU A 120 -3.48 -7.33 1.16
CA LEU A 120 -4.79 -7.13 1.79
C LEU A 120 -4.89 -7.63 3.23
N SER A 121 -3.95 -8.44 3.70
CA SER A 121 -4.00 -9.04 5.04
C SER A 121 -3.79 -8.00 6.13
N ASP A 122 -4.56 -8.11 7.22
CA ASP A 122 -4.32 -7.43 8.49
C ASP A 122 -3.08 -8.03 9.13
N ALA A 123 -2.03 -7.23 9.25
CA ALA A 123 -0.75 -7.71 9.74
C ALA A 123 0.03 -6.61 10.44
N GLU A 124 0.76 -7.00 11.49
CA GLU A 124 1.72 -6.12 12.14
C GLU A 124 2.77 -5.68 11.10
N PRO A 125 3.04 -4.36 10.96
CA PRO A 125 4.06 -3.89 10.04
C PRO A 125 5.44 -4.48 10.36
N PRO A 126 6.31 -4.69 9.35
CA PRO A 126 7.69 -5.11 9.61
C PRO A 126 8.42 -4.06 10.47
N ALA A 127 9.30 -4.53 11.35
CA ALA A 127 10.11 -3.64 12.17
C ALA A 127 11.14 -2.89 11.32
N GLY A 128 11.45 -1.64 11.69
CA GLY A 128 12.51 -0.88 11.00
C GLY A 128 12.08 -0.25 9.67
N LEU A 129 10.79 0.06 9.49
CA LEU A 129 10.36 0.90 8.37
C LEU A 129 11.08 2.26 8.41
N PRO A 130 11.60 2.76 7.28
CA PRO A 130 12.22 4.08 7.23
C PRO A 130 11.24 5.19 7.67
N GLY A 131 11.77 6.27 8.25
CA GLY A 131 10.94 7.42 8.64
C GLY A 131 10.15 7.98 7.46
N GLY A 132 8.87 8.30 7.70
CA GLY A 132 7.96 8.80 6.66
C GLY A 132 7.49 7.75 5.66
N VAL A 133 7.85 6.47 5.81
CA VAL A 133 7.29 5.37 5.03
C VAL A 133 6.12 4.74 5.77
N SER A 134 4.98 4.71 5.11
CA SER A 134 3.76 4.11 5.62
C SER A 134 3.55 2.73 5.01
N PHE A 135 3.40 1.72 5.87
CA PHE A 135 3.16 0.35 5.43
C PHE A 135 1.81 0.20 4.74
N LEU A 136 0.79 0.91 5.23
CA LEU A 136 -0.52 0.93 4.60
C LEU A 136 -0.44 1.57 3.20
N ALA A 137 0.24 2.70 3.06
CA ALA A 137 0.40 3.36 1.77
C ALA A 137 1.14 2.46 0.76
N LEU A 138 2.23 1.80 1.17
CA LEU A 138 2.95 0.84 0.32
C LEU A 138 2.05 -0.26 -0.24
N ARG A 139 1.17 -0.82 0.61
CA ARG A 139 0.22 -1.87 0.19
C ARG A 139 -0.84 -1.34 -0.75
N VAL A 140 -1.40 -0.15 -0.46
CA VAL A 140 -2.39 0.53 -1.32
C VAL A 140 -1.79 0.85 -2.69
N GLU A 141 -0.61 1.45 -2.74
CA GLU A 141 0.10 1.78 -3.97
C GLU A 141 0.38 0.51 -4.78
N LYS A 142 0.81 -0.58 -4.13
CA LYS A 142 1.08 -1.83 -4.82
C LYS A 142 -0.19 -2.43 -5.45
N LEU A 143 -1.31 -2.39 -4.74
CA LEU A 143 -2.61 -2.83 -5.28
C LEU A 143 -3.07 -1.94 -6.43
N LEU A 144 -2.94 -0.61 -6.28
CA LEU A 144 -3.27 0.34 -7.32
C LEU A 144 -2.43 0.08 -8.57
N GLN A 145 -1.11 -0.03 -8.46
CA GLN A 145 -0.22 -0.31 -9.60
C GLN A 145 -0.50 -1.66 -10.27
N ALA A 146 -1.08 -2.62 -9.55
CA ALA A 146 -1.54 -3.92 -10.06
C ALA A 146 -2.96 -3.89 -10.66
N GLY A 147 -3.56 -2.71 -10.84
CA GLY A 147 -4.92 -2.58 -11.41
C GLY A 147 -6.05 -2.97 -10.46
N GLN A 148 -5.75 -3.23 -9.19
CA GLN A 148 -6.75 -3.61 -8.17
C GLN A 148 -7.38 -2.36 -7.53
N VAL A 149 -7.92 -1.48 -8.36
CA VAL A 149 -8.36 -0.12 -8.00
C VAL A 149 -9.41 -0.12 -6.88
N GLU A 150 -10.41 -1.00 -6.97
CA GLU A 150 -11.47 -1.11 -5.95
C GLU A 150 -10.91 -1.54 -4.59
N LEU A 151 -10.04 -2.56 -4.60
CA LEU A 151 -9.41 -3.09 -3.39
C LEU A 151 -8.44 -2.09 -2.77
N ALA A 152 -7.67 -1.38 -3.60
CA ALA A 152 -6.81 -0.29 -3.17
C ALA A 152 -7.61 0.82 -2.49
N GLY A 153 -8.75 1.23 -3.07
CA GLY A 153 -9.65 2.23 -2.49
C GLY A 153 -10.23 1.79 -1.14
N ARG A 154 -10.72 0.55 -1.05
CA ARG A 154 -11.24 0.00 0.20
C ARG A 154 -10.17 -0.07 1.29
N LEU A 155 -8.97 -0.54 0.96
CA LEU A 155 -7.85 -0.59 1.90
C LEU A 155 -7.44 0.82 2.34
N ALA A 156 -7.36 1.77 1.40
CA ALA A 156 -7.03 3.16 1.70
C ALA A 156 -8.04 3.82 2.63
N ASN A 157 -9.33 3.50 2.51
CA ASN A 157 -10.39 4.05 3.35
C ASN A 157 -10.28 3.64 4.83
N LEU A 158 -9.59 2.54 5.15
CA LEU A 158 -9.38 2.12 6.54
C LEU A 158 -8.54 3.12 7.36
N ALA A 159 -7.72 3.95 6.71
CA ALA A 159 -6.98 5.01 7.39
C ALA A 159 -7.86 6.17 7.89
N GLY A 160 -9.15 6.20 7.50
CA GLY A 160 -10.05 7.31 7.80
C GLY A 160 -9.77 8.57 6.97
N ALA A 161 -10.73 9.50 6.97
CA ALA A 161 -10.67 10.71 6.16
C ALA A 161 -9.56 11.68 6.58
N ASN A 162 -9.18 11.68 7.87
CA ASN A 162 -8.29 12.68 8.47
C ASN A 162 -6.80 12.31 8.43
N THR A 163 -6.43 11.18 7.84
CA THR A 163 -5.01 10.77 7.72
C THR A 163 -4.15 11.86 7.09
N LYS A 164 -2.96 12.08 7.66
CA LYS A 164 -1.95 13.03 7.16
C LYS A 164 -0.87 12.36 6.32
N ASP A 165 -1.03 11.07 6.05
CA ASP A 165 -0.13 10.32 5.19
C ASP A 165 -0.25 10.80 3.74
N GLU A 166 0.77 11.53 3.29
CA GLU A 166 0.82 12.14 1.96
C GLU A 166 0.73 11.11 0.83
N ARG A 167 1.42 9.97 0.96
CA ARG A 167 1.37 8.89 -0.03
C ARG A 167 -0.03 8.32 -0.14
N LEU A 168 -0.70 8.13 1.00
CA LEU A 168 -2.06 7.64 1.01
C LEU A 168 -3.06 8.66 0.43
N GLN A 169 -2.88 9.95 0.72
CA GLN A 169 -3.68 11.01 0.11
C GLN A 169 -3.51 11.05 -1.41
N ARG A 170 -2.27 10.92 -1.90
CA ARG A 170 -1.97 10.81 -3.33
C ARG A 170 -2.63 9.60 -3.96
N ALA A 171 -2.51 8.41 -3.35
CA ALA A 171 -3.14 7.20 -3.85
C ALA A 171 -4.68 7.35 -3.94
N ARG A 172 -5.33 8.02 -2.98
CA ARG A 172 -6.77 8.31 -3.04
C ARG A 172 -7.14 9.22 -4.21
N ALA A 173 -6.36 10.27 -4.46
CA ALA A 173 -6.55 11.15 -5.61
C ALA A 173 -6.38 10.38 -6.94
N GLU A 174 -5.35 9.53 -7.04
CA GLU A 174 -5.11 8.68 -8.21
C GLU A 174 -6.24 7.67 -8.42
N ILE A 175 -6.75 7.01 -7.37
CA ILE A 175 -7.91 6.12 -7.44
C ILE A 175 -9.13 6.86 -8.00
N ALA A 176 -9.42 8.06 -7.48
CA ALA A 176 -10.52 8.89 -7.98
C ALA A 176 -10.36 9.24 -9.47
N LEU A 177 -9.16 9.57 -9.92
CA LEU A 177 -8.87 9.83 -11.34
C LEU A 177 -9.13 8.60 -12.22
N VAL A 178 -8.66 7.42 -11.79
CA VAL A 178 -8.88 6.15 -12.50
C VAL A 178 -10.38 5.85 -12.62
N GLN A 179 -11.14 6.04 -11.54
CA GLN A 179 -12.58 5.82 -11.48
C GLN A 179 -13.40 6.88 -12.25
N GLY A 180 -12.78 7.96 -12.73
CA GLY A 180 -13.48 9.06 -13.40
C GLY A 180 -14.17 10.03 -12.45
N GLU A 181 -13.90 9.93 -11.14
CA GLU A 181 -14.43 10.79 -10.09
C GLU A 181 -13.62 12.11 -10.00
N THR A 182 -13.61 12.87 -11.08
CA THR A 182 -12.79 14.08 -11.21
C THR A 182 -13.03 15.09 -10.09
N ASN A 183 -14.29 15.25 -9.64
CA ASN A 183 -14.61 16.13 -8.52
C ASN A 183 -13.93 15.70 -7.21
N SER A 184 -13.87 14.39 -6.95
CA SER A 184 -13.21 13.81 -5.78
C SER A 184 -11.70 14.05 -5.85
N ALA A 185 -11.09 13.78 -7.01
CA ALA A 185 -9.67 14.05 -7.24
C ALA A 185 -9.33 15.55 -7.02
N CYS A 186 -10.17 16.46 -7.53
CA CYS A 186 -9.99 17.89 -7.33
C CYS A 186 -10.17 18.35 -5.87
N ALA A 187 -11.02 17.68 -5.10
CA ALA A 187 -11.13 17.92 -3.66
C ALA A 187 -9.85 17.52 -2.93
N HIS A 188 -9.24 16.38 -3.28
CA HIS A 188 -7.93 15.99 -2.75
C HIS A 188 -6.84 16.99 -3.12
N ALA A 189 -6.83 17.51 -4.35
CA ALA A 189 -5.89 18.55 -4.77
C ALA A 189 -5.99 19.80 -3.88
N ALA A 190 -7.21 20.32 -3.71
CA ALA A 190 -7.47 21.51 -2.90
C ALA A 190 -7.08 21.31 -1.43
N ALA A 191 -7.27 20.10 -0.89
CA ALA A 191 -6.94 19.78 0.50
C ALA A 191 -5.43 19.67 0.77
N ASN A 192 -4.64 19.26 -0.22
CA ASN A 192 -3.22 18.94 -0.03
C ASN A 192 -2.25 19.98 -0.60
N ILE A 193 -2.69 20.87 -1.51
CA ILE A 193 -1.82 21.84 -2.19
C ILE A 193 -1.05 22.79 -1.26
N ARG A 194 -1.52 23.01 -0.03
CA ARG A 194 -0.86 23.87 0.98
C ARG A 194 0.04 23.10 1.94
N GLU A 195 -0.24 21.82 2.13
CA GLU A 195 0.39 20.97 3.16
C GLU A 195 1.55 20.16 2.59
N SER A 196 1.55 19.92 1.28
CA SER A 196 2.56 19.12 0.57
C SER A 196 3.35 19.98 -0.42
N SER A 197 4.63 19.66 -0.57
CA SER A 197 5.52 20.21 -1.60
C SER A 197 5.70 19.27 -2.80
N ASP A 198 4.88 18.23 -2.95
CA ASP A 198 4.91 17.33 -4.12
C ASP A 198 4.28 18.00 -5.34
N ALA A 199 5.03 18.06 -6.44
CA ALA A 199 4.61 18.63 -7.72
C ALA A 199 3.31 18.01 -8.26
N PHE A 200 2.98 16.77 -7.87
CA PHE A 200 1.73 16.11 -8.18
C PHE A 200 0.51 16.97 -7.83
N TRP A 201 0.50 17.58 -6.65
CA TRP A 201 -0.66 18.37 -6.21
C TRP A 201 -0.80 19.66 -7.03
N LEU A 202 0.32 20.30 -7.40
CA LEU A 202 0.32 21.46 -8.29
C LEU A 202 -0.21 21.10 -9.68
N LYS A 203 0.25 19.96 -10.24
CA LYS A 203 -0.22 19.45 -11.53
C LYS A 203 -1.71 19.10 -11.49
N LEU A 204 -2.16 18.42 -10.43
CA LEU A 204 -3.57 18.07 -10.26
C LEU A 204 -4.43 19.33 -10.09
N THR A 205 -3.93 20.33 -9.36
CA THR A 205 -4.59 21.64 -9.22
C THR A 205 -4.71 22.35 -10.56
N GLY A 206 -3.64 22.39 -11.37
CA GLY A 206 -3.65 22.97 -12.70
C GLY A 206 -4.68 22.30 -13.62
N PHE A 207 -4.72 20.97 -13.63
CA PHE A 207 -5.78 20.20 -14.32
C PHE A 207 -7.18 20.61 -13.85
N CYS A 208 -7.42 20.67 -12.54
CA CYS A 208 -8.72 21.02 -11.97
C CYS A 208 -9.15 22.46 -12.28
N GLN A 209 -8.22 23.41 -12.38
CA GLN A 209 -8.51 24.79 -12.78
C GLN A 209 -8.81 24.89 -14.28
N ALA A 210 -8.07 24.15 -15.11
CA ALA A 210 -8.32 24.10 -16.55
C ALA A 210 -9.72 23.52 -16.86
N LEU A 211 -10.17 22.50 -16.10
CA LEU A 211 -11.54 21.98 -16.21
C LEU A 211 -12.62 23.02 -15.86
N LYS A 212 -12.32 23.98 -14.99
CA LYS A 212 -13.22 25.10 -14.64
C LYS A 212 -13.15 26.25 -15.64
N GLY A 213 -12.23 26.20 -16.62
CA GLY A 213 -11.96 27.29 -17.55
C GLY A 213 -11.15 28.44 -16.97
N ASP A 214 -10.54 28.26 -15.79
CA ASP A 214 -9.65 29.27 -15.19
C ASP A 214 -8.22 29.09 -15.73
N GLU A 215 -7.99 29.64 -16.92
CA GLU A 215 -6.71 29.54 -17.64
C GLU A 215 -5.56 30.14 -16.85
N ALA A 216 -5.76 31.31 -16.22
CA ALA A 216 -4.73 31.98 -15.46
C ALA A 216 -4.29 31.16 -14.23
N ALA A 217 -5.25 30.62 -13.47
CA ALA A 217 -4.93 29.78 -12.32
C ALA A 217 -4.31 28.43 -12.73
N ALA A 218 -4.76 27.85 -13.85
CA ALA A 218 -4.18 26.62 -14.38
C ALA A 218 -2.72 26.82 -14.77
N GLN A 219 -2.41 27.89 -15.51
CA GLN A 219 -1.07 28.23 -15.96
C GLN A 219 -0.13 28.53 -14.79
N LEU A 220 -0.58 29.31 -13.80
CA LEU A 220 0.19 29.56 -12.58
C LEU A 220 0.56 28.27 -11.85
N SER A 221 -0.41 27.35 -11.69
CA SER A 221 -0.16 26.05 -11.04
C SER A 221 0.87 25.22 -11.82
N ALA A 222 0.84 25.30 -13.15
CA ALA A 222 1.75 24.60 -14.04
C ALA A 222 3.17 25.16 -14.00
N GLU A 223 3.33 26.48 -13.93
CA GLU A 223 4.61 27.16 -13.76
C GLU A 223 5.24 26.78 -12.42
N LEU A 224 4.48 26.84 -11.33
CA LEU A 224 4.94 26.39 -10.01
C LEU A 224 5.31 24.90 -9.99
N ALA A 225 4.56 24.05 -10.70
CA ALA A 225 4.92 22.63 -10.85
C ALA A 225 6.24 22.45 -11.61
N ALA A 226 6.51 23.28 -12.63
CA ALA A 226 7.74 23.21 -13.42
C ALA A 226 8.98 23.63 -12.62
N GLU A 227 8.85 24.50 -11.61
CA GLU A 227 9.95 24.80 -10.69
C GLU A 227 10.41 23.58 -9.88
N GLN A 228 9.52 22.59 -9.69
CA GLN A 228 9.80 21.35 -8.94
C GLN A 228 10.12 20.16 -9.85
N ASP A 229 9.53 20.13 -11.05
CA ASP A 229 9.67 19.06 -12.04
C ASP A 229 9.71 19.66 -13.46
N ALA A 230 10.85 20.29 -13.78
CA ALA A 230 11.05 21.08 -14.99
C ALA A 230 10.93 20.28 -16.30
N ASP A 231 11.11 18.96 -16.25
CA ASP A 231 11.24 18.10 -17.42
C ASP A 231 9.92 17.43 -17.86
N ASP A 232 8.77 17.75 -17.24
CA ASP A 232 7.46 17.18 -17.63
C ASP A 232 6.77 17.96 -18.76
N ALA A 233 7.44 18.01 -19.92
CA ALA A 233 6.88 18.61 -21.14
C ALA A 233 5.55 17.96 -21.59
N GLY A 234 5.31 16.71 -21.19
CA GLY A 234 4.07 15.99 -21.45
C GLY A 234 2.87 16.60 -20.71
N TYR A 235 3.04 16.94 -19.43
CA TYR A 235 2.01 17.62 -18.65
C TYR A 235 1.64 18.98 -19.24
N GLN A 236 2.65 19.81 -19.56
CA GLN A 236 2.42 21.14 -20.14
C GLN A 236 1.64 21.06 -21.47
N ALA A 237 2.07 20.16 -22.36
CA ALA A 237 1.38 19.94 -23.62
C ALA A 237 -0.08 19.52 -23.45
N LEU A 238 -0.39 18.71 -22.44
CA LEU A 238 -1.75 18.26 -22.14
C LEU A 238 -2.58 19.38 -21.51
N LEU A 239 -1.99 20.21 -20.66
CA LEU A 239 -2.68 21.34 -20.04
C LEU A 239 -3.11 22.37 -21.10
N THR A 240 -2.18 22.75 -21.98
CA THR A 240 -2.48 23.61 -23.14
C THR A 240 -3.59 23.03 -24.00
N ALA A 241 -3.56 21.71 -24.25
CA ALA A 241 -4.58 21.05 -25.04
C ALA A 241 -5.96 21.04 -24.35
N LEU A 242 -5.98 20.90 -23.01
CA LEU A 242 -7.20 20.98 -22.21
C LEU A 242 -7.82 22.38 -22.28
N LEU A 243 -7.00 23.42 -22.15
CA LEU A 243 -7.43 24.82 -22.13
C LEU A 243 -7.98 25.28 -23.49
N HIS A 244 -7.29 24.94 -24.57
CA HIS A 244 -7.68 25.38 -25.92
C HIS A 244 -8.55 24.37 -26.67
N LYS A 245 -8.91 23.24 -26.04
CA LYS A 245 -9.68 22.13 -26.63
C LYS A 245 -9.13 21.68 -27.99
N THR A 246 -7.82 21.78 -28.16
CA THR A 246 -7.11 21.52 -29.42
C THR A 246 -5.75 20.95 -29.10
N GLY A 247 -5.31 19.93 -29.82
CA GLY A 247 -4.00 19.36 -29.56
C GLY A 247 -3.74 18.12 -30.39
N ASN A 248 -2.46 17.87 -30.64
CA ASN A 248 -1.99 16.63 -31.24
C ASN A 248 -0.88 16.06 -30.36
N LEU A 249 -1.06 14.82 -29.92
CA LEU A 249 -0.08 14.10 -29.10
C LEU A 249 1.00 13.42 -29.93
N ARG A 250 0.84 13.36 -31.26
CA ARG A 250 1.80 12.72 -32.17
C ARG A 250 3.17 13.39 -32.10
N GLY A 251 4.21 12.58 -31.89
CA GLY A 251 5.59 13.04 -31.79
C GLY A 251 5.94 13.72 -30.47
N LYS A 252 4.99 13.87 -29.53
CA LYS A 252 5.27 14.37 -28.19
C LYS A 252 5.76 13.23 -27.29
N ALA A 253 6.83 13.48 -26.55
CA ALA A 253 7.32 12.55 -25.54
C ALA A 253 6.43 12.64 -24.29
N ILE A 254 5.37 11.83 -24.26
CA ILE A 254 4.45 11.75 -23.12
C ILE A 254 4.71 10.42 -22.43
N ARG A 255 5.15 10.46 -21.16
CA ARG A 255 5.16 9.29 -20.30
C ARG A 255 3.76 9.19 -19.69
N PRO A 256 2.94 8.18 -20.04
CA PRO A 256 1.58 8.09 -19.50
C PRO A 256 1.65 7.78 -18.00
N ASP A 257 0.92 8.57 -17.23
CA ASP A 257 0.57 8.30 -15.84
C ASP A 257 -0.94 8.52 -15.66
N ILE A 258 -1.46 8.27 -14.47
CA ILE A 258 -2.89 8.36 -14.17
C ILE A 258 -3.44 9.77 -14.44
N LEU A 259 -2.72 10.82 -14.03
CA LEU A 259 -3.14 12.20 -14.22
C LEU A 259 -3.17 12.56 -15.72
N LYS A 260 -2.11 12.23 -16.45
CA LYS A 260 -2.03 12.52 -17.88
C LYS A 260 -3.09 11.78 -18.68
N LEU A 261 -3.41 10.53 -18.33
CA LEU A 261 -4.53 9.83 -18.94
C LEU A 261 -5.88 10.47 -18.61
N ALA A 262 -6.07 10.98 -17.39
CA ALA A 262 -7.26 11.74 -17.03
C ALA A 262 -7.37 13.03 -17.86
N MET A 263 -6.27 13.75 -18.05
CA MET A 263 -6.22 14.95 -18.91
C MET A 263 -6.56 14.61 -20.36
N ILE A 264 -5.98 13.55 -20.92
CA ILE A 264 -6.27 13.09 -22.28
C ILE A 264 -7.76 12.75 -22.44
N ARG A 265 -8.33 12.01 -21.48
CA ARG A 265 -9.75 11.67 -21.45
C ARG A 265 -10.62 12.93 -21.47
N SER A 266 -10.29 13.90 -20.63
CA SER A 266 -11.04 15.16 -20.49
C SER A 266 -10.89 16.11 -21.67
N ALA A 267 -9.75 16.11 -22.36
CA ALA A 267 -9.53 16.89 -23.58
C ALA A 267 -10.00 16.17 -24.85
N GLU A 268 -10.53 14.94 -24.74
CA GLU A 268 -10.99 14.11 -25.87
C GLU A 268 -9.92 13.93 -26.96
N LEU A 269 -8.64 13.91 -26.56
CA LEU A 269 -7.54 13.85 -27.52
C LEU A 269 -7.35 12.44 -28.07
N PRO A 270 -7.09 12.30 -29.38
CA PRO A 270 -6.73 11.00 -29.95
C PRO A 270 -5.40 10.51 -29.35
N ILE A 271 -5.37 9.23 -28.96
CA ILE A 271 -4.20 8.61 -28.35
C ILE A 271 -3.41 7.82 -29.39
N PRO A 272 -2.09 8.02 -29.51
CA PRO A 272 -1.25 7.13 -30.30
C PRO A 272 -0.99 5.79 -29.56
N ASP A 273 -1.13 4.66 -30.25
CA ASP A 273 -0.92 3.31 -29.69
C ASP A 273 0.46 3.12 -29.02
N SER A 274 1.48 3.83 -29.51
CA SER A 274 2.85 3.78 -28.97
C SER A 274 2.97 4.33 -27.54
N LEU A 275 1.95 5.02 -27.03
CA LEU A 275 1.98 5.64 -25.70
C LEU A 275 2.15 4.59 -24.59
N PHE A 276 1.66 3.36 -24.79
CA PHE A 276 1.49 2.37 -23.71
C PHE A 276 2.54 1.25 -23.66
N GLN A 277 3.69 1.38 -24.33
CA GLN A 277 4.66 0.28 -24.40
C GLN A 277 5.20 -0.13 -23.01
N ASN A 278 5.42 0.84 -22.11
CA ASN A 278 5.94 0.60 -20.75
C ASN A 278 5.00 1.13 -19.65
N ALA A 279 3.69 1.11 -19.89
CA ALA A 279 2.68 1.56 -18.94
C ALA A 279 2.46 0.54 -17.81
N SER A 280 2.12 1.00 -16.61
CA SER A 280 1.71 0.12 -15.50
C SER A 280 0.33 -0.51 -15.76
N ALA A 281 -0.02 -1.58 -15.03
CA ALA A 281 -1.29 -2.27 -15.20
C ALA A 281 -2.49 -1.34 -15.02
N VAL A 282 -2.45 -0.43 -14.04
CA VAL A 282 -3.52 0.56 -13.84
C VAL A 282 -3.63 1.56 -15.00
N THR A 283 -2.51 2.00 -15.56
CA THR A 283 -2.51 2.88 -16.73
C THR A 283 -3.08 2.15 -17.96
N LEU A 284 -2.75 0.87 -18.15
CA LEU A 284 -3.31 0.03 -19.21
C LEU A 284 -4.82 -0.22 -19.02
N GLN A 285 -5.24 -0.53 -17.79
CA GLN A 285 -6.65 -0.74 -17.45
C GLN A 285 -7.48 0.54 -17.65
N MET A 286 -6.94 1.68 -17.22
CA MET A 286 -7.57 2.99 -17.45
C MET A 286 -7.69 3.26 -18.94
N ALA A 287 -6.64 3.00 -19.73
CA ALA A 287 -6.64 3.14 -21.18
C ALA A 287 -7.66 2.22 -21.88
N ALA A 288 -7.80 0.97 -21.43
CA ALA A 288 -8.78 0.02 -21.99
C ALA A 288 -10.22 0.52 -21.96
N GLN A 289 -10.54 1.46 -21.05
CA GLN A 289 -11.87 2.04 -20.89
C GLN A 289 -12.04 3.38 -21.64
N MET A 290 -10.98 3.89 -22.29
CA MET A 290 -11.00 5.18 -22.96
C MET A 290 -11.64 5.09 -24.36
N PRO A 291 -12.75 5.79 -24.64
CA PRO A 291 -13.37 5.79 -25.96
C PRO A 291 -12.50 6.43 -27.05
N GLN A 292 -11.44 7.15 -26.67
CA GLN A 292 -10.47 7.77 -27.57
C GLN A 292 -9.54 6.75 -28.25
N LEU A 293 -9.51 5.50 -27.77
CA LEU A 293 -8.81 4.39 -28.41
C LEU A 293 -9.75 3.58 -29.30
N SER A 294 -9.24 3.08 -30.43
CA SER A 294 -10.00 2.15 -31.27
C SER A 294 -10.37 0.89 -30.48
N PRO A 295 -11.46 0.17 -30.86
CA PRO A 295 -11.80 -1.11 -30.23
C PRO A 295 -10.62 -2.11 -30.19
N GLU A 296 -9.83 -2.16 -31.26
CA GLU A 296 -8.66 -3.04 -31.37
C GLU A 296 -7.54 -2.62 -30.41
N ALA A 297 -7.28 -1.31 -30.30
CA ALA A 297 -6.29 -0.78 -29.37
C ALA A 297 -6.71 -0.99 -27.91
N ARG A 298 -8.02 -0.82 -27.60
CA ARG A 298 -8.59 -1.11 -26.27
C ARG A 298 -8.42 -2.58 -25.88
N LEU A 299 -8.67 -3.49 -26.82
CA LEU A 299 -8.46 -4.92 -26.58
C LEU A 299 -6.97 -5.22 -26.32
N ALA A 300 -6.07 -4.67 -27.15
CA ALA A 300 -4.64 -4.90 -27.01
C ALA A 300 -4.05 -4.38 -25.68
N VAL A 301 -4.52 -3.25 -25.17
CA VAL A 301 -4.11 -2.77 -23.83
C VAL A 301 -4.78 -3.56 -22.71
N ALA A 302 -6.01 -4.03 -22.89
CA ALA A 302 -6.72 -4.86 -21.91
C ALA A 302 -6.06 -6.23 -21.71
N GLU A 303 -5.56 -6.86 -22.77
CA GLU A 303 -4.84 -8.15 -22.69
C GLU A 303 -3.50 -8.05 -21.95
N ARG A 304 -2.93 -6.83 -21.87
CA ARG A 304 -1.64 -6.56 -21.22
C ARG A 304 -1.78 -6.06 -19.78
N ALA A 305 -2.95 -5.55 -19.41
CA ALA A 305 -3.27 -5.03 -18.09
C ALA A 305 -3.33 -6.17 -17.07
#